data_AF-A0A376RD22-F1
#
_entry.id   AF-A0A376RD22-F1
#
_cell.length_a   1.000
_cell.length_b   1.000
_cell.length_c   1.000
_cell.angle_alpha   90.00
_cell.angle_beta   90.00
_cell.angle_gamma   90.00
#
_symmetry.space_group_name_H-M   'P 1'
#
loop_
_entity.id
_entity.type
_entity.pdbx_description
1 polymer ?
#
loop_
_entity_poly.entity_id
_entity_poly.type
_entity_poly.pdbx_seq_one_letter_code
_entity_poly.pdbx_strand_id
1 'polypeptide(L)'
;MKQIRLLAQYYVDLMMKLGLVRFSMLLALALVVLAIVVQMAVTMVLHGQVESIDVIRSIFFGLLITPWAVYFLSVVVEQLEESRQRLSRLVQKLEEMRERDLSLNVQLKDNIAQLNQEIAVREKAEAELQETFGQLKIEIKEREETQIQLEQQSSFLRSFLDASPDLVFYRNEDKEFSGCNRAMELLTGKSEKQLVHLKPADVYSPEAAAKVIETDEKVFRHNVSLTYEQWLDYPDGRKACFEIRKVPYYDRVGKRHGLMGFGRDITERKRYQDALERASRDKTTFISTISHELRTPLNGIVGLSRILLDTELTAEQEKYLKTIHVSAVTLGISLTILSTWIRWNGARSSLIINRLISPASLPIWKISPHCRRNKKDCALTWSRRCHYRIRSLPTGRVYGRSCGTSSVTPSNSPSKARLPCACATMKAICCILKWKTLVSAFRRMSWIKFSPCITR
;
A
#
# COMPACT_ATOMS: atom_id res chain seq x y z
N MET A 1 10.45 104.64 -31.79
CA MET A 1 10.47 103.96 -30.47
C MET A 1 11.89 103.58 -29.99
N LYS A 2 12.77 102.99 -30.82
CA LYS A 2 14.16 102.67 -30.40
C LYS A 2 15.00 103.91 -30.08
N GLN A 3 14.93 104.98 -30.87
CA GLN A 3 15.68 106.22 -30.61
C GLN A 3 15.26 106.93 -29.32
N ILE A 4 13.96 106.94 -29.00
CA ILE A 4 13.43 107.52 -27.74
C ILE A 4 13.92 106.70 -26.53
N ARG A 5 14.00 105.37 -26.65
CA ARG A 5 14.56 104.51 -25.60
C ARG A 5 16.05 104.73 -25.39
N LEU A 6 16.81 104.99 -26.47
CA LEU A 6 18.25 105.24 -26.43
C LEU A 6 18.57 106.62 -25.80
N LEU A 7 17.79 107.65 -26.14
CA LEU A 7 17.85 108.97 -25.50
C LEU A 7 17.44 108.90 -24.02
N ALA A 8 16.40 108.13 -23.69
CA ALA A 8 15.99 107.91 -22.31
C ALA A 8 17.05 107.13 -21.51
N GLN A 9 17.68 106.12 -22.10
CA GLN A 9 18.80 105.40 -21.46
C GLN A 9 20.02 106.30 -21.27
N TYR A 10 20.37 107.11 -22.26
CA TYR A 10 21.46 108.08 -22.14
C TYR A 10 21.17 109.13 -21.06
N TYR A 11 19.93 109.63 -20.97
CA TYR A 11 19.48 110.54 -19.92
C TYR A 11 19.60 109.90 -18.52
N VAL A 12 19.19 108.64 -18.38
CA VAL A 12 19.25 107.90 -17.11
C VAL A 12 20.68 107.56 -16.70
N ASP A 13 21.54 107.15 -17.64
CA ASP A 13 22.96 106.89 -17.36
C ASP A 13 23.71 108.18 -17.00
N LEU A 14 23.39 109.30 -17.66
CA LEU A 14 23.94 110.61 -17.34
C LEU A 14 23.52 111.07 -15.93
N MET A 15 22.25 110.83 -15.56
CA MET A 15 21.70 111.11 -14.23
C MET A 15 22.40 110.27 -13.13
N MET A 16 22.62 108.98 -13.37
CA MET A 16 23.31 108.08 -12.44
C MET A 16 24.78 108.46 -12.22
N LYS A 17 25.46 108.97 -13.27
CA LYS A 17 26.90 109.27 -13.22
C LYS A 17 27.23 110.62 -12.57
N LEU A 18 26.34 111.61 -12.69
CA LEU A 18 26.53 112.96 -12.14
C LEU A 18 26.00 113.12 -10.71
N GLY A 19 25.10 112.23 -10.27
CA GLY A 19 24.43 112.31 -8.98
C GLY A 19 23.24 113.27 -9.03
N LEU A 20 22.16 112.89 -8.34
CA LEU A 20 20.82 113.48 -8.46
C LEU A 20 20.83 115.01 -8.25
N VAL A 21 21.60 115.48 -7.27
CA VAL A 21 21.73 116.91 -6.93
C VAL A 21 22.41 117.70 -8.06
N ARG A 22 23.52 117.19 -8.64
CA ARG A 22 24.26 117.90 -9.69
C ARG A 22 23.51 117.91 -11.00
N PHE A 23 22.82 116.81 -11.32
CA PHE A 23 21.98 116.72 -12.51
C PHE A 23 20.78 117.66 -12.43
N SER A 24 20.10 117.72 -11.27
CA SER A 24 19.00 118.65 -11.07
C SER A 24 19.44 120.11 -11.14
N MET A 25 20.64 120.44 -10.66
CA MET A 25 21.20 121.80 -10.72
C MET A 25 21.56 122.23 -12.16
N LEU A 26 22.08 121.29 -12.98
CA LEU A 26 22.34 121.53 -14.40
C LEU A 26 21.05 121.70 -15.21
N LEU A 27 20.03 120.88 -14.94
CA LEU A 27 18.73 121.00 -15.62
C LEU A 27 18.03 122.30 -15.22
N ALA A 28 18.11 122.70 -13.96
CA ALA A 28 17.63 123.97 -13.45
C ALA A 28 18.23 125.16 -14.21
N LEU A 29 19.55 125.18 -14.35
CA LEU A 29 20.27 126.20 -15.11
C LEU A 29 19.82 126.23 -16.58
N ALA A 30 19.70 125.06 -17.20
CA ALA A 30 19.25 124.94 -18.59
C ALA A 30 17.81 125.46 -18.78
N LEU A 31 16.89 125.19 -17.84
CA LEU A 31 15.52 125.70 -17.88
C LEU A 31 15.44 127.21 -17.69
N VAL A 32 16.26 127.79 -16.80
CA VAL A 32 16.35 129.26 -16.64
C VAL A 32 16.83 129.90 -17.93
N VAL A 33 17.91 129.38 -18.52
CA VAL A 33 18.46 129.90 -19.78
C VAL A 33 17.44 129.76 -20.90
N LEU A 34 16.75 128.62 -21.01
CA LEU A 34 15.71 128.41 -22.01
C LEU A 34 14.53 129.38 -21.82
N ALA A 35 14.07 129.59 -20.60
CA ALA A 35 13.00 130.53 -20.29
C ALA A 35 13.39 131.96 -20.68
N ILE A 36 14.63 132.37 -20.42
CA ILE A 36 15.17 133.67 -20.85
C ILE A 36 15.17 133.79 -22.37
N VAL A 37 15.67 132.77 -23.07
CA VAL A 37 15.75 132.76 -24.54
C VAL A 37 14.36 132.81 -25.17
N VAL A 38 13.41 131.99 -24.69
CA VAL A 38 12.03 131.96 -25.21
C VAL A 38 11.34 133.30 -24.95
N GLN A 39 11.49 133.86 -23.74
CA GLN A 39 10.87 135.13 -23.42
C GLN A 39 11.45 136.27 -24.25
N MET A 40 12.77 136.34 -24.42
CA MET A 40 13.43 137.31 -25.31
C MET A 40 12.98 137.15 -26.76
N ALA A 41 12.84 135.91 -27.25
CA ALA A 41 12.36 135.66 -28.61
C ALA A 41 10.92 136.16 -28.81
N VAL A 42 10.03 135.92 -27.83
CA VAL A 42 8.63 136.36 -27.88
C VAL A 42 8.50 137.88 -27.83
N THR A 43 9.24 138.56 -26.95
CA THR A 43 9.21 140.04 -26.89
C THR A 43 9.83 140.67 -28.13
N MET A 44 10.91 140.09 -28.68
CA MET A 44 11.50 140.53 -29.94
C MET A 44 10.51 140.44 -31.11
N VAL A 45 9.71 139.37 -31.19
CA VAL A 45 8.68 139.21 -32.23
C VAL A 45 7.50 140.16 -32.04
N LEU A 46 7.08 140.43 -30.80
CA LEU A 46 5.87 141.22 -30.54
C LEU A 46 6.08 142.74 -30.57
N HIS A 47 7.19 143.25 -30.02
CA HIS A 47 7.41 144.69 -29.82
C HIS A 47 8.60 145.26 -30.62
N GLY A 48 9.43 144.42 -31.24
CA GLY A 48 10.51 144.85 -32.15
C GLY A 48 11.72 145.53 -31.47
N GLN A 49 11.66 145.86 -30.18
CA GLN A 49 12.81 146.26 -29.35
C GLN A 49 12.76 145.57 -27.99
N VAL A 50 13.94 145.28 -27.42
CA VAL A 50 14.07 144.62 -26.12
C VAL A 50 14.45 145.67 -25.08
N GLU A 51 13.54 145.97 -24.17
CA GLU A 51 13.83 146.84 -23.02
C GLU A 51 14.46 146.03 -21.87
N SER A 52 15.34 146.66 -21.09
CA SER A 52 16.00 146.03 -19.94
C SER A 52 15.02 145.51 -18.88
N ILE A 53 13.80 146.05 -18.85
CA ILE A 53 12.72 145.62 -17.95
C ILE A 53 12.23 144.19 -18.28
N ASP A 54 12.26 143.78 -19.55
CA ASP A 54 11.84 142.42 -19.95
C ASP A 54 12.86 141.36 -19.54
N VAL A 55 14.16 141.71 -19.51
CA VAL A 55 15.23 140.83 -19.01
C VAL A 55 15.07 140.61 -17.50
N ILE A 56 14.80 141.67 -16.73
CA ILE A 56 14.58 141.57 -15.28
C ILE A 56 13.34 140.74 -14.97
N ARG A 57 12.24 140.93 -15.72
CA ARG A 57 11.01 140.16 -15.56
C ARG A 57 11.24 138.67 -15.88
N SER A 58 12.00 138.36 -16.92
CA SER A 58 12.32 136.98 -17.29
C SER A 58 13.22 136.29 -16.26
N ILE A 59 14.23 136.99 -15.73
CA ILE A 59 15.07 136.47 -14.64
C ILE A 59 14.22 136.21 -13.38
N PHE A 60 13.28 137.10 -13.05
CA PHE A 60 12.38 136.92 -11.91
C PHE A 60 11.47 135.70 -12.07
N PHE A 61 10.84 135.51 -13.23
CA PHE A 61 10.02 134.32 -13.51
C PHE A 61 10.86 133.04 -13.55
N GLY A 62 12.07 133.09 -14.11
CA GLY A 62 13.01 131.98 -14.09
C GLY A 62 13.38 131.58 -12.66
N LEU A 63 13.73 132.54 -11.81
CA LEU A 63 14.08 132.30 -10.41
C LEU A 63 12.89 131.75 -9.60
N LEU A 64 11.67 132.19 -9.91
CA LEU A 64 10.45 131.76 -9.23
C LEU A 64 10.03 130.33 -9.62
N ILE A 65 10.15 129.95 -10.90
CA ILE A 65 9.69 128.64 -11.42
C ILE A 65 10.72 127.53 -11.16
N THR A 66 12.01 127.85 -11.15
CA THR A 66 13.09 126.86 -11.08
C THR A 66 13.08 125.98 -9.82
N PRO A 67 12.86 126.51 -8.59
CA PRO A 67 12.77 125.68 -7.39
C PRO A 67 11.65 124.64 -7.47
N TRP A 68 10.49 125.01 -8.03
CA TRP A 68 9.36 124.10 -8.21
C TRP A 68 9.64 123.03 -9.26
N ALA A 69 10.28 123.40 -10.37
CA ALA A 69 10.67 122.47 -11.42
C ALA A 69 11.71 121.44 -10.92
N VAL A 70 12.71 121.90 -10.17
CA VAL A 70 13.73 121.06 -9.53
C VAL A 70 13.11 120.09 -8.53
N TYR A 71 12.23 120.60 -7.67
CA TYR A 71 11.54 119.78 -6.67
C TYR A 71 10.69 118.69 -7.33
N PHE A 72 9.86 119.06 -8.30
CA PHE A 72 9.01 118.12 -9.03
C PHE A 72 9.84 117.05 -9.75
N LEU A 73 10.91 117.45 -10.44
CA LEU A 73 11.78 116.50 -11.14
C LEU A 73 12.49 115.55 -10.17
N SER A 74 12.99 116.06 -9.03
CA SER A 74 13.66 115.25 -8.02
C SER A 74 12.74 114.18 -7.45
N VAL A 75 11.49 114.54 -7.12
CA VAL A 75 10.46 113.60 -6.64
C VAL A 75 10.15 112.54 -7.69
N VAL A 76 9.98 112.93 -8.97
CA VAL A 76 9.69 111.99 -10.05
C VAL A 76 10.84 110.99 -10.26
N VAL A 77 12.09 111.47 -10.19
CA VAL A 77 13.28 110.61 -10.32
C VAL A 77 13.38 109.64 -9.15
N GLU A 78 13.19 110.10 -7.92
CA GLU A 78 13.23 109.25 -6.72
C GLU A 78 12.16 108.15 -6.77
N GLN A 79 10.94 108.49 -7.20
CA GLN A 79 9.85 107.52 -7.41
C GLN A 79 10.17 106.48 -8.50
N LEU A 80 10.83 106.90 -9.59
CA LEU A 80 11.28 106.01 -10.66
C LEU A 80 12.38 105.05 -10.19
N GLU A 81 13.33 105.55 -9.40
CA GLU A 81 14.43 104.76 -8.86
C GLU A 81 13.93 103.73 -7.83
N GLU A 82 13.03 104.12 -6.92
CA GLU A 82 12.42 103.20 -5.96
C GLU A 82 11.62 102.10 -6.68
N SER A 83 10.85 102.48 -7.70
CA SER A 83 10.08 101.53 -8.53
C SER A 83 10.98 100.54 -9.27
N ARG A 84 12.11 101.00 -9.83
CA ARG A 84 13.13 100.16 -10.46
C ARG A 84 13.73 99.16 -9.47
N GLN A 85 14.12 99.62 -8.28
CA GLN A 85 14.71 98.77 -7.25
C GLN A 85 13.71 97.71 -6.74
N ARG A 86 12.44 98.09 -6.54
CA ARG A 86 11.37 97.13 -6.19
C ARG A 86 11.18 96.07 -7.28
N LEU A 87 11.12 96.49 -8.55
CA LEU A 87 10.99 95.57 -9.66
C LEU A 87 12.18 94.60 -9.74
N SER A 88 13.41 95.09 -9.55
CA SER A 88 14.61 94.24 -9.53
C SER A 88 14.56 93.18 -8.41
N ARG A 89 14.13 93.56 -7.20
CA ARG A 89 13.98 92.62 -6.08
C ARG A 89 12.90 91.56 -6.35
N LEU A 90 11.79 91.94 -6.99
CA LEU A 90 10.73 91.00 -7.36
C LEU A 90 11.20 90.02 -8.44
N VAL A 91 11.91 90.50 -9.46
CA VAL A 91 12.47 89.65 -10.52
C VAL A 91 13.46 88.65 -9.92
N GLN A 92 14.36 89.10 -9.04
CA GLN A 92 15.34 88.21 -8.38
C GLN A 92 14.64 87.13 -7.52
N LYS A 93 13.62 87.51 -6.73
CA LYS A 93 12.82 86.54 -5.96
C LYS A 93 12.09 85.53 -6.85
N LEU A 94 11.58 85.97 -8.01
CA LEU A 94 10.92 85.09 -8.98
C LEU A 94 11.91 84.09 -9.60
N GLU A 95 13.13 84.53 -9.91
CA GLU A 95 14.20 83.64 -10.40
C GLU A 95 14.57 82.58 -9.36
N GLU A 96 14.79 82.97 -8.10
CA GLU A 96 15.09 82.01 -7.02
C GLU A 96 13.96 81.00 -6.77
N MET A 97 12.70 81.43 -6.84
CA MET A 97 11.56 80.52 -6.70
C MET A 97 11.49 79.55 -7.88
N ARG A 98 11.75 80.03 -9.10
CA ARG A 98 11.74 79.19 -10.31
C ARG A 98 12.84 78.13 -10.27
N GLU A 99 14.03 78.48 -9.80
CA GLU A 99 15.12 77.52 -9.62
C GLU A 99 14.77 76.46 -8.57
N ARG A 100 14.19 76.87 -7.44
CA ARG A 100 13.68 75.95 -6.41
C ARG A 100 12.62 75.01 -6.97
N ASP A 101 11.62 75.53 -7.67
CA ASP A 101 10.56 74.72 -8.28
C ASP A 101 11.10 73.74 -9.32
N LEU A 102 12.10 74.16 -10.10
CA LEU A 102 12.77 73.27 -11.06
C LEU A 102 13.52 72.14 -10.34
N SER A 103 14.29 72.47 -9.30
CA SER A 103 15.04 71.47 -8.52
C SER A 103 14.11 70.47 -7.82
N LEU A 104 13.01 70.95 -7.25
CA LEU A 104 12.01 70.12 -6.57
C LEU A 104 11.31 69.20 -7.57
N ASN A 105 10.98 69.70 -8.77
CA ASN A 105 10.38 68.89 -9.83
C ASN A 105 11.31 67.77 -10.30
N VAL A 106 12.62 68.04 -10.41
CA VAL A 106 13.60 67.01 -10.77
C VAL A 106 13.69 65.95 -9.67
N GLN A 107 13.81 66.35 -8.40
CA GLN A 107 13.83 65.42 -7.26
C GLN A 107 12.55 64.58 -7.18
N LEU A 108 11.38 65.17 -7.37
CA LEU A 108 10.11 64.45 -7.39
C LEU A 108 10.07 63.42 -8.52
N LYS A 109 10.54 63.76 -9.72
CA LYS A 109 10.60 62.82 -10.84
C LYS A 109 11.53 61.64 -10.53
N ASP A 110 12.69 61.89 -9.93
CA ASP A 110 13.63 60.84 -9.55
C ASP A 110 13.05 59.93 -8.46
N ASN A 111 12.41 60.50 -7.45
CA ASN A 111 11.73 59.73 -6.40
C ASN A 111 10.59 58.87 -6.97
N ILE A 112 9.78 59.42 -7.88
CA ILE A 112 8.71 58.66 -8.57
C ILE A 112 9.32 57.51 -9.38
N ALA A 113 10.43 57.74 -10.08
CA ALA A 113 11.10 56.69 -10.84
C ALA A 113 11.62 55.56 -9.94
N GLN A 114 12.24 55.91 -8.80
CA GLN A 114 12.70 54.92 -7.81
C GLN A 114 11.54 54.12 -7.21
N LEU A 115 10.47 54.79 -6.78
CA LEU A 115 9.29 54.13 -6.22
C LEU A 115 8.63 53.18 -7.23
N ASN A 116 8.51 53.60 -8.49
CA ASN A 116 7.96 52.74 -9.54
C ASN A 116 8.82 51.49 -9.77
N GLN A 117 10.14 51.62 -9.68
CA GLN A 117 11.04 50.48 -9.79
C GLN A 117 10.90 49.52 -8.59
N GLU A 118 10.76 50.05 -7.38
CA GLU A 118 10.53 49.23 -6.18
C GLU A 118 9.18 48.49 -6.24
N ILE A 119 8.12 49.18 -6.67
CA ILE A 119 6.79 48.58 -6.86
C ILE A 119 6.87 47.44 -7.87
N ALA A 120 7.52 47.64 -9.02
CA ALA A 120 7.66 46.61 -10.05
C ALA A 120 8.41 45.37 -9.54
N VAL A 121 9.43 45.54 -8.69
CA VAL A 121 10.15 44.42 -8.07
C VAL A 121 9.26 43.69 -7.08
N ARG A 122 8.50 44.41 -6.25
CA ARG A 122 7.56 43.80 -5.29
C ARG A 122 6.45 43.03 -5.98
N GLU A 123 5.82 43.60 -7.00
CA GLU A 123 4.77 42.94 -7.79
C GLU A 123 5.27 41.62 -8.40
N LYS A 124 6.50 41.61 -8.92
CA LYS A 124 7.11 40.41 -9.47
C LYS A 124 7.34 39.35 -8.37
N ALA A 125 7.87 39.75 -7.22
CA ALA A 125 8.10 38.83 -6.10
C ALA A 125 6.79 38.26 -5.53
N GLU A 126 5.74 39.08 -5.44
CA GLU A 126 4.40 38.64 -5.03
C GLU A 126 3.79 37.65 -6.02
N ALA A 127 3.97 37.87 -7.33
CA ALA A 127 3.52 36.93 -8.35
C ALA A 127 4.23 35.57 -8.26
N GLU A 128 5.56 35.56 -8.10
CA GLU A 128 6.37 34.33 -7.92
C GLU A 128 5.97 33.59 -6.63
N LEU A 129 5.73 34.34 -5.54
CA LEU A 129 5.26 33.78 -4.28
C LEU A 129 3.87 33.15 -4.43
N GLN A 130 2.96 33.79 -5.16
CA GLN A 130 1.61 33.27 -5.36
C GLN A 130 1.59 32.02 -6.24
N GLU A 131 2.48 31.94 -7.23
CA GLU A 131 2.67 30.72 -8.04
C GLU A 131 3.19 29.56 -7.18
N THR A 132 4.25 29.79 -6.38
CA THR A 132 4.81 28.75 -5.50
C THR A 132 3.82 28.29 -4.43
N PHE A 133 3.04 29.20 -3.85
CA PHE A 133 1.93 28.82 -2.96
C PHE A 133 0.87 27.97 -3.67
N GLY A 134 0.56 28.28 -4.92
CA GLY A 134 -0.34 27.47 -5.74
C GLY A 134 0.16 26.03 -5.92
N GLN A 135 1.44 25.88 -6.25
CA GLN A 135 2.09 24.57 -6.42
C GLN A 135 2.12 23.77 -5.10
N LEU A 136 2.55 24.39 -3.99
CA LEU A 136 2.60 23.75 -2.67
C LEU A 136 1.22 23.28 -2.22
N LYS A 137 0.16 24.06 -2.50
CA LYS A 137 -1.20 23.69 -2.14
C LYS A 137 -1.68 22.45 -2.88
N ILE A 138 -1.26 22.28 -4.15
CA ILE A 138 -1.56 21.07 -4.93
C ILE A 138 -0.80 19.87 -4.35
N GLU A 139 0.50 20.02 -4.09
CA GLU A 139 1.33 18.94 -3.54
C GLU A 139 0.84 18.46 -2.16
N ILE A 140 0.47 19.38 -1.26
CA ILE A 140 -0.10 19.06 0.05
C ILE A 140 -1.40 18.27 -0.13
N LYS A 141 -2.27 18.70 -1.04
CA LYS A 141 -3.54 18.02 -1.31
C LYS A 141 -3.33 16.60 -1.84
N GLU A 142 -2.41 16.41 -2.79
CA GLU A 142 -2.07 15.08 -3.31
C GLU A 142 -1.49 14.16 -2.23
N ARG A 143 -0.64 14.71 -1.35
CA ARG A 143 -0.07 13.98 -0.22
C ARG A 143 -1.13 13.57 0.80
N GLU A 144 -2.07 14.47 1.12
CA GLU A 144 -3.20 14.17 2.00
C GLU A 144 -4.11 13.10 1.41
N GLU A 145 -4.46 13.18 0.12
CA GLU A 145 -5.27 12.17 -0.56
C GLU A 145 -4.58 10.79 -0.54
N THR A 146 -3.26 10.76 -0.79
CA THR A 146 -2.47 9.52 -0.74
C THR A 146 -2.41 8.95 0.68
N GLN A 147 -2.25 9.81 1.69
CA GLN A 147 -2.22 9.41 3.09
C GLN A 147 -3.57 8.80 3.52
N ILE A 148 -4.68 9.45 3.16
CA ILE A 148 -6.03 8.94 3.42
C ILE A 148 -6.25 7.59 2.73
N GLN A 149 -5.81 7.43 1.47
CA GLN A 149 -5.92 6.16 0.77
C GLN A 149 -5.12 5.04 1.45
N LEU A 150 -3.90 5.33 1.92
CA LEU A 150 -3.08 4.36 2.67
C LEU A 150 -3.72 3.98 4.00
N GLU A 151 -4.29 4.94 4.72
CA GLU A 151 -5.02 4.70 5.97
C GLU A 151 -6.27 3.86 5.75
N GLN A 152 -7.04 4.14 4.69
CA GLN A 152 -8.20 3.35 4.30
C GLN A 152 -7.81 1.91 3.92
N GLN A 153 -6.73 1.73 3.15
CA GLN A 153 -6.21 0.40 2.80
C GLN A 153 -5.73 -0.36 4.05
N SER A 154 -5.00 0.30 4.94
CA SER A 154 -4.53 -0.29 6.20
C SER A 154 -5.70 -0.72 7.10
N SER A 155 -6.68 0.16 7.29
CA SER A 155 -7.90 -0.11 8.06
C SER A 155 -8.73 -1.25 7.45
N PHE A 156 -8.86 -1.28 6.13
CA PHE A 156 -9.54 -2.36 5.41
C PHE A 156 -8.84 -3.71 5.62
N LEU A 157 -7.51 -3.77 5.45
CA LEU A 157 -6.75 -5.00 5.68
C LEU A 157 -6.87 -5.46 7.14
N ARG A 158 -6.84 -4.54 8.10
CA ARG A 158 -7.03 -4.88 9.51
C ARG A 158 -8.41 -5.47 9.78
N SER A 159 -9.45 -4.84 9.24
CA SER A 159 -10.84 -5.30 9.36
C SER A 159 -11.02 -6.69 8.75
N PHE A 160 -10.37 -6.97 7.62
CA PHE A 160 -10.38 -8.30 7.00
C PHE A 160 -9.72 -9.37 7.86
N LEU A 161 -8.57 -9.06 8.48
CA LEU A 161 -7.89 -9.98 9.40
C LEU A 161 -8.75 -10.27 10.64
N ASP A 162 -9.40 -9.25 11.19
CA ASP A 162 -10.24 -9.36 12.40
C ASP A 162 -11.59 -10.02 12.15
N ALA A 163 -12.12 -9.96 10.92
CA ALA A 163 -13.33 -10.66 10.52
C ALA A 163 -13.13 -12.18 10.36
N SER A 164 -11.88 -12.65 10.23
CA SER A 164 -11.58 -14.06 10.07
C SER A 164 -11.72 -14.83 11.40
N PRO A 165 -12.45 -15.96 11.43
CA PRO A 165 -12.52 -16.82 12.62
C PRO A 165 -11.24 -17.65 12.80
N ASP A 166 -10.40 -17.76 11.77
CA ASP A 166 -9.11 -18.44 11.86
C ASP A 166 -8.13 -17.54 12.65
N LEU A 167 -7.29 -18.15 13.49
CA LEU A 167 -6.23 -17.47 14.21
C LEU A 167 -5.23 -16.91 13.20
N VAL A 168 -4.92 -15.62 13.25
CA VAL A 168 -3.85 -15.03 12.43
C VAL A 168 -2.86 -14.33 13.33
N PHE A 169 -1.58 -14.66 13.19
CA PHE A 169 -0.49 -14.02 13.90
C PHE A 169 0.75 -13.95 13.02
N TYR A 170 1.61 -12.98 13.29
CA TYR A 170 2.90 -12.86 12.63
C TYR A 170 3.98 -12.50 13.65
N ARG A 171 5.19 -12.99 13.39
CA ARG A 171 6.36 -12.86 14.27
C ARG A 171 7.56 -12.36 13.49
N ASN A 172 8.37 -11.53 14.13
CA ASN A 172 9.61 -10.99 13.58
C ASN A 172 10.76 -12.03 13.55
N GLU A 173 11.92 -11.62 13.05
CA GLU A 173 13.16 -12.43 13.05
C GLU A 173 13.57 -12.89 14.47
N ASP A 174 13.26 -12.09 15.50
CA ASP A 174 13.56 -12.37 16.91
C ASP A 174 12.56 -13.33 17.59
N LYS A 175 11.60 -13.84 16.83
CA LYS A 175 10.53 -14.78 17.26
C LYS A 175 9.53 -14.16 18.24
N GLU A 176 9.47 -12.83 18.29
CA GLU A 176 8.49 -12.08 19.05
C GLU A 176 7.24 -11.84 18.21
N PHE A 177 6.08 -11.71 18.85
CA PHE A 177 4.87 -11.31 18.13
C PHE A 177 4.99 -9.88 17.62
N SER A 178 4.68 -9.68 16.33
CA SER A 178 4.59 -8.35 15.72
C SER A 178 3.14 -7.91 15.53
N GLY A 179 2.20 -8.86 15.53
CA GLY A 179 0.77 -8.57 15.65
C GLY A 179 -0.11 -9.79 15.45
N CYS A 180 -1.40 -9.60 15.63
CA CYS A 180 -2.39 -10.66 15.61
C CYS A 180 -3.81 -10.15 15.32
N ASN A 181 -4.69 -11.05 14.89
CA ASN A 181 -6.11 -10.73 14.73
C ASN A 181 -6.91 -10.93 16.02
N ARG A 182 -8.16 -10.46 16.01
CA ARG A 182 -9.12 -10.62 17.10
C ARG A 182 -9.29 -12.06 17.59
N ALA A 183 -9.29 -13.05 16.70
CA ALA A 183 -9.44 -14.46 17.09
C ALA A 183 -8.28 -14.93 17.99
N MET A 184 -7.06 -14.47 17.69
CA MET A 184 -5.88 -14.75 18.50
C MET A 184 -5.92 -14.06 19.87
N GLU A 185 -6.43 -12.82 19.94
CA GLU A 185 -6.63 -12.11 21.23
C GLU A 185 -7.57 -12.89 22.16
N LEU A 186 -8.65 -13.45 21.61
CA LEU A 186 -9.61 -14.26 22.35
C LEU A 186 -9.00 -15.57 22.85
N LEU A 187 -8.11 -16.19 22.06
CA LEU A 187 -7.40 -17.40 22.47
C LEU A 187 -6.40 -17.13 23.60
N THR A 188 -5.66 -16.02 23.54
CA THR A 188 -4.62 -15.72 24.54
C THR A 188 -5.13 -14.91 25.73
N GLY A 189 -6.32 -14.31 25.63
CA GLY A 189 -6.86 -13.39 26.64
C GLY A 189 -6.07 -12.08 26.76
N LYS A 190 -5.24 -11.76 25.76
CA LYS A 190 -4.36 -10.59 25.72
C LYS A 190 -4.67 -9.80 24.46
N SER A 191 -4.72 -8.47 24.56
CA SER A 191 -4.86 -7.61 23.38
C SER A 191 -3.59 -7.67 22.54
N GLU A 192 -3.68 -7.34 21.24
CA GLU A 192 -2.53 -7.28 20.34
C GLU A 192 -1.41 -6.43 20.94
N LYS A 193 -1.74 -5.24 21.48
CA LYS A 193 -0.76 -4.33 22.09
C LYS A 193 0.03 -4.95 23.24
N GLN A 194 -0.57 -5.87 23.99
CA GLN A 194 0.09 -6.61 25.07
C GLN A 194 0.84 -7.83 24.57
N LEU A 195 0.44 -8.38 23.42
CA LEU A 195 1.04 -9.56 22.81
C LEU A 195 2.31 -9.20 22.05
N VAL A 196 2.35 -8.03 21.41
CA VAL A 196 3.50 -7.53 20.65
C VAL A 196 4.74 -7.50 21.56
N HIS A 197 5.89 -7.91 21.02
CA HIS A 197 7.16 -8.12 21.74
C HIS A 197 7.25 -9.30 22.71
N LEU A 198 6.15 -10.00 22.99
CA LEU A 198 6.23 -11.22 23.80
C LEU A 198 6.72 -12.41 22.99
N LYS A 199 7.34 -13.38 23.68
CA LYS A 199 7.71 -14.66 23.08
C LYS A 199 6.62 -15.71 23.33
N PRO A 200 6.59 -16.79 22.55
CA PRO A 200 5.58 -17.85 22.71
C PRO A 200 5.61 -18.51 24.09
N ALA A 201 6.77 -18.52 24.73
CA ALA A 201 6.95 -19.04 26.09
C ALA A 201 6.21 -18.23 27.16
N ASP A 202 5.98 -16.93 26.93
CA ASP A 202 5.32 -16.02 27.88
C ASP A 202 3.80 -15.94 27.66
N VAL A 203 3.30 -16.64 26.63
CA VAL A 203 1.90 -16.56 26.17
C VAL A 203 1.20 -17.91 26.31
N TYR A 204 1.84 -19.01 25.95
CA TYR A 204 1.22 -20.34 26.00
C TYR A 204 1.68 -21.16 27.21
N SER A 205 0.95 -22.24 27.50
CA SER A 205 1.39 -23.23 28.48
C SER A 205 2.75 -23.85 28.09
N PRO A 206 3.59 -24.31 29.05
CA PRO A 206 4.93 -24.81 28.75
C PRO A 206 4.98 -25.90 27.68
N GLU A 207 4.01 -26.82 27.70
CA GLU A 207 3.88 -27.89 26.71
C GLU A 207 3.55 -27.34 25.31
N ALA A 208 2.58 -26.42 25.22
CA ALA A 208 2.20 -25.82 23.95
C ALA A 208 3.30 -24.92 23.39
N ALA A 209 3.98 -24.14 24.26
CA ALA A 209 5.09 -23.28 23.92
C ALA A 209 6.27 -24.07 23.35
N ALA A 210 6.66 -25.19 23.96
CA ALA A 210 7.75 -26.04 23.47
C ALA A 210 7.52 -26.50 22.02
N LYS A 211 6.32 -27.00 21.73
CA LYS A 211 5.94 -27.42 20.37
C LYS A 211 5.89 -26.23 19.39
N VAL A 212 5.44 -25.07 19.83
CA VAL A 212 5.42 -23.85 19.00
C VAL A 212 6.84 -23.39 18.67
N ILE A 213 7.76 -23.42 19.63
CA ILE A 213 9.17 -23.02 19.43
C ILE A 213 9.87 -24.00 18.47
N GLU A 214 9.66 -25.30 18.65
CA GLU A 214 10.22 -26.33 17.76
C GLU A 214 9.74 -26.16 16.32
N THR A 215 8.44 -25.91 16.13
CA THR A 215 7.84 -25.73 14.81
C THR A 215 8.23 -24.41 14.16
N ASP A 216 8.35 -23.32 14.93
CA ASP A 216 8.92 -22.05 14.46
C ASP A 216 10.35 -22.26 13.97
N GLU A 217 11.19 -22.94 14.76
CA GLU A 217 12.57 -23.22 14.40
C GLU A 217 12.68 -24.05 13.12
N LYS A 218 11.78 -25.01 12.90
CA LYS A 218 11.71 -25.76 11.64
C LYS A 218 11.44 -24.85 10.44
N VAL A 219 10.51 -23.91 10.57
CA VAL A 219 10.18 -22.93 9.51
C VAL A 219 11.36 -21.98 9.28
N PHE A 220 12.00 -21.48 10.35
CA PHE A 220 13.15 -20.58 10.24
C PHE A 220 14.40 -21.28 9.69
N ARG A 221 14.67 -22.54 10.03
CA ARG A 221 15.86 -23.26 9.54
C ARG A 221 15.70 -23.75 8.10
N HIS A 222 14.54 -24.31 7.76
CA HIS A 222 14.35 -24.98 6.46
C HIS A 222 13.64 -24.10 5.43
N ASN A 223 13.10 -22.95 5.85
CA ASN A 223 12.39 -22.01 4.98
C ASN A 223 11.20 -22.65 4.23
N VAL A 224 10.54 -23.62 4.89
CA VAL A 224 9.37 -24.35 4.37
C VAL A 224 8.13 -24.00 5.18
N SER A 225 6.98 -24.06 4.52
CA SER A 225 5.69 -24.02 5.22
C SER A 225 5.46 -25.31 6.00
N LEU A 226 4.96 -25.20 7.23
CA LEU A 226 4.64 -26.34 8.08
C LEU A 226 3.18 -26.29 8.50
N THR A 227 2.45 -27.39 8.33
CA THR A 227 1.07 -27.56 8.83
C THR A 227 1.04 -28.68 9.85
N TYR A 228 0.44 -28.45 11.01
CA TYR A 228 0.33 -29.44 12.07
C TYR A 228 -0.90 -29.19 12.96
N GLU A 229 -1.40 -30.23 13.61
CA GLU A 229 -2.50 -30.12 14.58
C GLU A 229 -1.95 -29.90 16.00
N GLN A 230 -2.58 -29.01 16.76
CA GLN A 230 -2.24 -28.73 18.15
C GLN A 230 -3.47 -28.41 18.98
N TRP A 231 -3.53 -28.96 20.18
CA TRP A 231 -4.50 -28.55 21.19
C TRP A 231 -3.99 -27.30 21.89
N LEU A 232 -4.84 -26.29 21.96
CA LEU A 232 -4.60 -25.03 22.67
C LEU A 232 -5.71 -24.81 23.70
N ASP A 233 -5.33 -24.19 24.79
CA ASP A 233 -6.22 -23.89 25.91
C ASP A 233 -6.62 -22.41 25.84
N TYR A 234 -7.92 -22.14 25.93
CA TYR A 234 -8.45 -20.79 26.14
C TYR A 234 -8.21 -20.35 27.59
N PRO A 235 -8.27 -19.03 27.88
CA PRO A 235 -8.12 -18.51 29.25
C PRO A 235 -9.20 -19.06 30.19
N ASP A 236 -10.38 -19.37 29.67
CA ASP A 236 -11.51 -19.97 30.40
C ASP A 236 -11.33 -21.47 30.69
N GLY A 237 -10.20 -22.07 30.29
CA GLY A 237 -9.90 -23.50 30.46
C GLY A 237 -10.50 -24.43 29.40
N ARG A 238 -11.27 -23.89 28.44
CA ARG A 238 -11.76 -24.66 27.28
C ARG A 238 -10.59 -25.09 26.39
N LYS A 239 -10.59 -26.35 25.94
CA LYS A 239 -9.62 -26.85 24.95
C LYS A 239 -10.20 -26.84 23.55
N ALA A 240 -9.41 -26.39 22.58
CA ALA A 240 -9.74 -26.48 21.16
C ALA A 240 -8.56 -27.05 20.37
N CYS A 241 -8.88 -27.79 19.31
CA CYS A 241 -7.90 -28.37 18.41
C CYS A 241 -7.78 -27.47 17.18
N PHE A 242 -6.59 -26.93 16.96
CA PHE A 242 -6.29 -26.08 15.82
C PHE A 242 -5.39 -26.78 14.82
N GLU A 243 -5.74 -26.68 13.54
CA GLU A 243 -4.83 -26.95 12.43
C GLU A 243 -4.01 -25.67 12.16
N ILE A 244 -2.74 -25.68 12.57
CA ILE A 244 -1.86 -24.53 12.48
C ILE A 244 -0.96 -24.67 11.25
N ARG A 245 -1.02 -23.69 10.34
CA ARG A 245 -0.13 -23.53 9.20
C ARG A 245 0.78 -22.33 9.40
N LYS A 246 2.09 -22.55 9.40
CA LYS A 246 3.13 -21.51 9.47
C LYS A 246 3.82 -21.36 8.13
N VAL A 247 4.01 -20.12 7.69
CA VAL A 247 4.68 -19.77 6.42
C VAL A 247 5.72 -18.68 6.68
N PRO A 248 6.91 -18.74 6.05
CA PRO A 248 7.85 -17.62 6.08
C PRO A 248 7.27 -16.46 5.24
N TYR A 249 7.42 -15.22 5.72
CA TYR A 249 7.09 -14.03 4.94
C TYR A 249 8.32 -13.14 4.73
N TYR A 250 8.35 -12.48 3.58
CA TYR A 250 9.50 -11.75 3.07
C TYR A 250 9.15 -10.27 2.94
N ASP A 251 10.16 -9.44 3.13
CA ASP A 251 10.09 -8.02 2.85
C ASP A 251 10.16 -7.75 1.33
N ARG A 252 9.96 -6.50 0.91
CA ARG A 252 10.04 -6.04 -0.48
C ARG A 252 11.39 -6.37 -1.15
N VAL A 253 12.45 -6.51 -0.37
CA VAL A 253 13.82 -6.82 -0.83
C VAL A 253 14.09 -8.34 -0.89
N GLY A 254 13.08 -9.18 -0.62
CA GLY A 254 13.21 -10.65 -0.63
C GLY A 254 13.97 -11.23 0.58
N LYS A 255 14.40 -10.37 1.52
CA LYS A 255 14.90 -10.81 2.83
C LYS A 255 13.71 -11.33 3.66
N ARG A 256 13.87 -12.48 4.31
CA ARG A 256 12.85 -13.04 5.21
C ARG A 256 12.69 -12.13 6.42
N HIS A 257 11.52 -11.50 6.56
CA HIS A 257 11.21 -10.59 7.65
C HIS A 257 10.68 -11.35 8.89
N GLY A 258 10.11 -12.53 8.69
CA GLY A 258 9.55 -13.30 9.80
C GLY A 258 8.76 -14.54 9.38
N LEU A 259 7.83 -14.95 10.23
CA LEU A 259 6.83 -15.98 9.92
C LEU A 259 5.41 -15.48 10.17
N MET A 260 4.48 -16.03 9.41
CA MET A 260 3.04 -15.82 9.56
C MET A 260 2.37 -17.16 9.85
N GLY A 261 1.51 -17.18 10.85
CA GLY A 261 0.78 -18.36 11.29
C GLY A 261 -0.72 -18.17 11.11
N PHE A 262 -1.36 -19.25 10.63
CA PHE A 262 -2.80 -19.37 10.48
C PHE A 262 -3.26 -20.58 11.30
N GLY A 263 -4.28 -20.45 12.14
CA GLY A 263 -4.80 -21.55 12.95
C GLY A 263 -6.30 -21.73 12.72
N ARG A 264 -6.70 -22.82 12.07
CA ARG A 264 -8.11 -23.13 11.85
C ARG A 264 -8.64 -24.02 12.97
N ASP A 265 -9.76 -23.63 13.58
CA ASP A 265 -10.43 -24.49 14.56
C ASP A 265 -11.04 -25.71 13.85
N ILE A 266 -10.60 -26.90 14.24
CA ILE A 266 -11.09 -28.20 13.76
C ILE A 266 -11.73 -29.02 14.88
N THR A 267 -12.04 -28.39 16.02
CA THR A 267 -12.58 -29.06 17.21
C THR A 267 -13.90 -29.78 16.91
N GLU A 268 -14.85 -29.11 16.25
CA GLU A 268 -16.12 -29.73 15.87
C GLU A 268 -15.90 -30.90 14.91
N ARG A 269 -15.04 -30.71 13.91
CA ARG A 269 -14.68 -31.76 12.96
C ARG A 269 -14.10 -32.99 13.65
N LYS A 270 -13.22 -32.81 14.63
CA LYS A 270 -12.65 -33.90 15.44
C LYS A 270 -13.72 -34.58 16.30
N ARG A 271 -14.60 -33.81 16.95
CA ARG A 271 -15.71 -34.37 17.75
C ARG A 271 -16.66 -35.22 16.91
N TYR A 272 -17.02 -34.76 15.70
CA TYR A 272 -17.82 -35.54 14.78
C TYR A 272 -17.10 -36.80 14.29
N GLN A 273 -15.81 -36.70 13.99
CA GLN A 273 -15.00 -37.85 13.59
C GLN A 273 -14.93 -38.90 14.72
N ASP A 274 -14.65 -38.47 15.94
CA ASP A 274 -14.58 -39.35 17.11
C ASP A 274 -15.94 -40.00 17.42
N ALA A 275 -17.03 -39.23 17.33
CA ALA A 275 -18.38 -39.74 17.53
C ALA A 275 -18.75 -40.79 16.46
N LEU A 276 -18.39 -40.54 15.20
CA LEU A 276 -18.62 -41.49 14.10
C LEU A 276 -17.78 -42.76 14.29
N GLU A 277 -16.51 -42.63 14.69
CA GLU A 277 -15.66 -43.78 14.97
C GLU A 277 -16.19 -44.61 16.14
N ARG A 278 -16.64 -43.97 17.23
CA ARG A 278 -17.26 -44.66 18.37
C ARG A 278 -18.54 -45.38 17.94
N ALA A 279 -19.47 -44.71 17.27
CA ALA A 279 -20.69 -45.31 16.78
C ALA A 279 -20.42 -46.49 15.83
N SER A 280 -19.40 -46.39 14.96
CA SER A 280 -18.99 -47.49 14.08
C SER A 280 -18.42 -48.67 14.86
N ARG A 281 -17.63 -48.43 15.92
CA ARG A 281 -17.09 -49.48 16.79
C ARG A 281 -18.21 -50.15 17.57
N ASP A 282 -19.11 -49.39 18.17
CA ASP A 282 -20.24 -49.89 18.95
C ASP A 282 -21.17 -50.76 18.09
N LYS A 283 -21.48 -50.31 16.86
CA LYS A 283 -22.23 -51.11 15.88
C LYS A 283 -21.54 -52.43 15.55
N THR A 284 -20.23 -52.41 15.38
CA THR A 284 -19.44 -53.61 15.06
C THR A 284 -19.46 -54.61 16.22
N THR A 285 -19.27 -54.11 17.45
CA THR A 285 -19.33 -54.92 18.68
C THR A 285 -20.72 -55.52 18.87
N PHE A 286 -21.77 -54.71 18.75
CA PHE A 286 -23.16 -55.15 18.89
C PHE A 286 -23.51 -56.30 17.94
N ILE A 287 -23.23 -56.17 16.64
CA ILE A 287 -23.55 -57.23 15.67
C ILE A 287 -22.71 -58.49 15.94
N SER A 288 -21.47 -58.34 16.37
CA SER A 288 -20.62 -59.49 16.75
C SER A 288 -21.19 -60.25 17.94
N THR A 289 -21.63 -59.54 18.99
CA THR A 289 -22.24 -60.14 20.18
C THR A 289 -23.53 -60.86 19.84
N ILE A 290 -24.45 -60.23 19.11
CA ILE A 290 -25.71 -60.85 18.68
C ILE A 290 -25.45 -62.11 17.84
N SER A 291 -24.48 -62.05 16.92
CA SER A 291 -24.17 -63.21 16.08
C SER A 291 -23.67 -64.40 16.90
N HIS A 292 -22.96 -64.14 18.00
CA HIS A 292 -22.51 -65.18 18.93
C HIS A 292 -23.67 -65.73 19.76
N GLU A 293 -24.50 -64.85 20.34
CA GLU A 293 -25.64 -65.23 21.18
C GLU A 293 -26.70 -66.01 20.40
N LEU A 294 -26.92 -65.71 19.12
CA LEU A 294 -27.85 -66.46 18.26
C LEU A 294 -27.29 -67.82 17.81
N ARG A 295 -25.97 -67.98 17.73
CA ARG A 295 -25.35 -69.24 17.28
C ARG A 295 -25.55 -70.36 18.30
N THR A 296 -25.45 -70.04 19.59
CA THR A 296 -25.58 -71.02 20.68
C THR A 296 -26.94 -71.76 20.69
N PRO A 297 -28.11 -71.08 20.72
CA PRO A 297 -29.41 -71.76 20.68
C PRO A 297 -29.65 -72.45 19.34
N LEU A 298 -29.14 -71.89 18.24
CA LEU A 298 -29.29 -72.48 16.91
C LEU A 298 -28.54 -73.82 16.79
N ASN A 299 -27.35 -73.92 17.35
CA ASN A 299 -26.61 -75.18 17.45
C ASN A 299 -27.39 -76.21 18.29
N GLY A 300 -28.09 -75.77 19.34
CA GLY A 300 -29.02 -76.60 20.10
C GLY A 300 -30.18 -77.13 19.26
N ILE A 301 -30.83 -76.27 18.47
CA ILE A 301 -31.92 -76.66 17.55
C ILE A 301 -31.41 -77.63 16.48
N VAL A 302 -30.24 -77.38 15.89
CA VAL A 302 -29.61 -78.29 14.91
C VAL A 302 -29.29 -79.64 15.53
N GLY A 303 -28.75 -79.66 16.76
CA GLY A 303 -28.45 -80.89 17.50
C GLY A 303 -29.70 -81.69 17.84
N LEU A 304 -30.70 -81.05 18.45
CA LEU A 304 -31.97 -81.69 18.83
C LEU A 304 -32.75 -82.18 17.62
N SER A 305 -32.85 -81.37 16.55
CA SER A 305 -33.51 -81.79 15.31
C SER A 305 -32.84 -83.00 14.68
N ARG A 306 -31.49 -83.08 14.71
CA ARG A 306 -30.75 -84.25 14.23
C ARG A 306 -31.03 -85.50 15.07
N ILE A 307 -31.01 -85.38 16.40
CA ILE A 307 -31.32 -86.50 17.30
C ILE A 307 -32.74 -87.00 17.06
N LEU A 308 -33.71 -86.08 16.93
CA LEU A 308 -35.11 -86.45 16.66
C LEU A 308 -35.27 -87.12 15.29
N LEU A 309 -34.53 -86.68 14.26
CA LEU A 309 -34.54 -87.32 12.94
C LEU A 309 -34.03 -88.77 12.95
N ASP A 310 -33.24 -89.16 13.96
CA ASP A 310 -32.74 -90.53 14.13
C ASP A 310 -33.73 -91.44 14.92
N THR A 311 -34.90 -90.92 15.31
CA THR A 311 -35.96 -91.68 16.01
C THR A 311 -37.08 -92.17 15.08
N GLU A 312 -37.94 -93.08 15.55
CA GLU A 312 -39.13 -93.49 14.80
C GLU A 312 -40.15 -92.33 14.71
N LEU A 313 -40.35 -91.83 13.49
CA LEU A 313 -41.19 -90.67 13.20
C LEU A 313 -42.25 -91.01 12.15
N THR A 314 -43.38 -90.30 12.17
CA THR A 314 -44.32 -90.31 11.04
C THR A 314 -43.77 -89.51 9.86
N ALA A 315 -44.20 -89.82 8.63
CA ALA A 315 -43.74 -89.14 7.41
C ALA A 315 -43.94 -87.61 7.44
N GLU A 316 -44.96 -87.12 8.16
CA GLU A 316 -45.22 -85.69 8.31
C GLU A 316 -44.28 -85.04 9.33
N GLN A 317 -44.03 -85.70 10.48
CA GLN A 317 -43.07 -85.23 11.49
C GLN A 317 -41.64 -85.19 10.96
N GLU A 318 -41.24 -86.20 10.17
CA GLU A 318 -39.94 -86.24 9.50
C GLU A 318 -39.77 -85.05 8.54
N LYS A 319 -40.81 -84.71 7.77
CA LYS A 319 -40.81 -83.55 6.86
C LYS A 319 -40.67 -82.21 7.61
N TYR A 320 -41.39 -82.03 8.72
CA TYR A 320 -41.26 -80.83 9.56
C TYR A 320 -39.87 -80.73 10.19
N LEU A 321 -39.35 -81.82 10.76
CA LEU A 321 -38.01 -81.85 11.36
C LEU A 321 -36.90 -81.60 10.34
N LYS A 322 -36.99 -82.17 9.13
CA LYS A 322 -36.07 -81.87 8.02
C LYS A 322 -36.09 -80.37 7.66
N THR A 323 -37.27 -79.76 7.63
CA THR A 323 -37.42 -78.33 7.34
C THR A 323 -36.80 -77.45 8.43
N ILE A 324 -37.05 -77.78 9.71
CA ILE A 324 -36.45 -77.09 10.87
C ILE A 324 -34.92 -77.23 10.84
N HIS A 325 -34.42 -78.44 10.59
CA HIS A 325 -32.99 -78.72 10.53
C HIS A 325 -32.31 -77.91 9.42
N VAL A 326 -32.82 -77.98 8.18
CA VAL A 326 -32.27 -77.23 7.03
C VAL A 326 -32.31 -75.72 7.28
N SER A 327 -33.41 -75.21 7.85
CA SER A 327 -33.55 -73.78 8.15
C SER A 327 -32.55 -73.33 9.22
N ALA A 328 -32.37 -74.11 10.29
CA ALA A 328 -31.44 -73.81 11.37
C ALA A 328 -29.98 -73.88 10.89
N VAL A 329 -29.61 -74.87 10.09
CA VAL A 329 -28.28 -74.97 9.47
C VAL A 329 -28.01 -73.78 8.56
N THR A 330 -28.98 -73.40 7.72
CA THR A 330 -28.85 -72.27 6.79
C THR A 330 -28.66 -70.94 7.52
N LEU A 331 -29.41 -70.71 8.61
CA LEU A 331 -29.23 -69.55 9.47
C LEU A 331 -27.85 -69.54 10.16
N GLY A 332 -27.35 -70.70 10.59
CA GLY A 332 -26.04 -70.82 11.24
C GLY A 332 -24.89 -70.49 10.31
N ILE A 333 -24.99 -70.95 9.05
CA ILE A 333 -24.05 -70.58 7.98
C ILE A 333 -24.11 -69.08 7.71
N SER A 334 -25.31 -68.50 7.61
CA SER A 334 -25.51 -67.06 7.36
C SER A 334 -24.89 -66.20 8.47
N LEU A 335 -25.10 -66.55 9.74
CA LEU A 335 -24.48 -65.89 10.89
C LEU A 335 -22.94 -66.03 10.90
N THR A 336 -22.43 -67.18 10.47
CA THR A 336 -20.98 -67.42 10.34
C THR A 336 -20.38 -66.53 9.25
N ILE A 337 -21.03 -66.43 8.10
CA ILE A 337 -20.63 -65.53 7.00
C ILE A 337 -20.66 -64.07 7.48
N LEU A 338 -21.73 -63.65 8.17
CA LEU A 338 -21.86 -62.29 8.72
C LEU A 338 -20.70 -61.97 9.69
N SER A 339 -20.43 -62.86 10.65
CA SER A 339 -19.33 -62.67 11.61
C SER A 339 -17.95 -62.59 10.93
N THR A 340 -17.76 -63.35 9.85
CA THR A 340 -16.52 -63.34 9.06
C THR A 340 -16.41 -62.04 8.26
N TRP A 341 -17.51 -61.58 7.66
CA TRP A 341 -17.58 -60.31 6.94
C TRP A 341 -17.30 -59.11 7.85
N ILE A 342 -17.84 -59.10 9.07
CA ILE A 342 -17.57 -58.06 10.08
C ILE A 342 -16.10 -58.01 10.43
N ARG A 343 -15.49 -59.18 10.69
CA ARG A 343 -14.06 -59.29 11.01
C ARG A 343 -13.19 -58.80 9.86
N TRP A 344 -13.56 -59.14 8.63
CA TRP A 344 -12.87 -58.68 7.42
C TRP A 344 -13.02 -57.17 7.18
N ASN A 345 -14.20 -56.59 7.41
CA ASN A 345 -14.38 -55.15 7.27
C ASN A 345 -13.64 -54.38 8.36
N GLY A 346 -13.69 -54.84 9.62
CA GLY A 346 -12.91 -54.24 10.71
C GLY A 346 -11.40 -54.24 10.45
N ALA A 347 -10.86 -55.35 9.91
CA ALA A 347 -9.45 -55.45 9.52
C ALA A 347 -9.10 -54.56 8.30
N ARG A 348 -10.05 -54.33 7.39
CA ARG A 348 -9.86 -53.40 6.27
C ARG A 348 -9.85 -51.95 6.75
N SER A 349 -10.71 -51.59 7.70
CA SER A 349 -10.75 -50.26 8.29
C SER A 349 -9.42 -49.90 8.94
N SER A 350 -8.83 -50.81 9.73
CA SER A 350 -7.53 -50.57 10.38
C SER A 350 -6.36 -50.50 9.39
N LEU A 351 -6.36 -51.31 8.34
CA LEU A 351 -5.34 -51.25 7.28
C LEU A 351 -5.45 -50.01 6.40
N ILE A 352 -6.65 -49.48 6.17
CA ILE A 352 -6.87 -48.26 5.38
C ILE A 352 -6.53 -47.02 6.23
N ILE A 353 -6.89 -47.01 7.51
CA ILE A 353 -6.57 -45.94 8.46
C ILE A 353 -5.05 -45.82 8.67
N ASN A 354 -4.32 -46.93 8.86
CA ASN A 354 -2.86 -46.89 8.97
C ASN A 354 -2.14 -46.43 7.69
N ARG A 355 -2.77 -46.57 6.52
CA ARG A 355 -2.20 -46.12 5.24
C ARG A 355 -2.51 -44.65 4.93
N LEU A 356 -3.54 -44.08 5.55
CA LEU A 356 -3.91 -42.67 5.42
C LEU A 356 -3.22 -41.77 6.45
N ILE A 357 -2.72 -42.32 7.56
CA ILE A 357 -2.11 -41.55 8.67
C ILE A 357 -0.57 -41.47 8.59
N SER A 358 0.10 -42.19 7.68
CA SER A 358 1.57 -42.09 7.53
C SER A 358 2.02 -41.76 6.10
N PRO A 359 2.31 -40.47 5.79
CA PRO A 359 3.02 -40.09 4.57
C PRO A 359 4.54 -40.34 4.64
N ALA A 360 5.06 -40.84 5.77
CA ALA A 360 6.50 -40.87 6.06
C ALA A 360 7.10 -42.28 5.94
N SER A 361 7.02 -42.88 4.75
CA SER A 361 7.94 -43.95 4.32
C SER A 361 7.89 -44.18 2.81
N LEU A 362 7.97 -43.08 2.05
CA LEU A 362 8.45 -43.19 0.67
C LEU A 362 9.97 -43.34 0.75
N PRO A 363 10.57 -44.45 0.28
CA PRO A 363 12.01 -44.52 0.16
C PRO A 363 12.49 -43.44 -0.80
N ILE A 364 13.35 -42.57 -0.29
CA ILE A 364 14.12 -41.58 -1.05
C ILE A 364 14.88 -42.35 -2.14
N TRP A 365 14.47 -42.16 -3.39
CA TRP A 365 15.23 -42.64 -4.54
C TRP A 365 16.53 -41.85 -4.64
N LYS A 366 17.62 -42.41 -4.10
CA LYS A 366 18.98 -41.99 -4.46
C LYS A 366 19.19 -42.26 -5.94
N ILE A 367 19.32 -41.19 -6.72
CA ILE A 367 19.87 -41.26 -8.08
C ILE A 367 21.33 -41.69 -7.95
N SER A 368 21.63 -42.93 -8.37
CA SER A 368 23.02 -43.38 -8.54
C SER A 368 23.53 -42.90 -9.91
N PRO A 369 24.68 -42.22 -9.98
CA PRO A 369 25.22 -41.67 -11.22
C PRO A 369 25.98 -42.75 -12.00
N HIS A 370 25.27 -43.59 -12.74
CA HIS A 370 25.89 -44.45 -13.76
C HIS A 370 24.93 -44.79 -14.89
N CYS A 371 24.69 -43.82 -15.78
CA CYS A 371 24.21 -44.12 -17.12
C CYS A 371 24.56 -42.98 -18.07
N ARG A 372 25.83 -42.92 -18.47
CA ARG A 372 26.31 -42.06 -19.55
C ARG A 372 27.11 -42.93 -20.52
N ARG A 373 26.43 -43.67 -21.41
CA ARG A 373 26.91 -44.04 -22.75
C ARG A 373 25.87 -44.87 -23.53
N ASN A 374 25.76 -44.48 -24.80
CA ASN A 374 25.14 -45.14 -25.94
C ASN A 374 23.62 -45.10 -26.10
N LYS A 375 23.22 -44.10 -26.90
CA LYS A 375 22.07 -44.12 -27.81
C LYS A 375 22.21 -45.26 -28.82
N LYS A 376 21.08 -45.92 -29.07
CA LYS A 376 20.74 -46.96 -30.07
C LYS A 376 20.40 -48.27 -29.34
N ASP A 377 19.21 -48.76 -29.64
CA ASP A 377 18.57 -50.00 -29.15
C ASP A 377 17.68 -49.86 -27.91
N CYS A 378 16.64 -49.02 -28.02
CA CYS A 378 15.41 -49.19 -27.23
C CYS A 378 14.36 -49.92 -28.07
N ALA A 379 14.46 -51.25 -28.15
CA ALA A 379 13.34 -52.11 -28.50
C ALA A 379 12.80 -52.76 -27.22
N LEU A 380 11.50 -52.61 -27.01
CA LEU A 380 10.75 -53.12 -25.88
C LEU A 380 10.94 -54.64 -25.67
N THR A 381 11.60 -55.03 -24.59
CA THR A 381 11.49 -56.38 -24.03
C THR A 381 11.02 -56.31 -22.58
N TRP A 382 9.74 -56.61 -22.38
CA TRP A 382 9.16 -56.90 -21.08
C TRP A 382 9.52 -58.33 -20.68
N SER A 383 10.35 -58.50 -19.64
CA SER A 383 10.43 -59.77 -18.92
C SER A 383 10.20 -59.53 -17.42
N ARG A 384 9.09 -60.07 -16.90
CA ARG A 384 8.85 -60.21 -15.47
C ARG A 384 9.63 -61.43 -15.00
N ARG A 385 10.75 -61.22 -14.28
CA ARG A 385 11.39 -62.28 -13.48
C ARG A 385 11.10 -62.00 -12.01
N CYS A 386 10.03 -62.59 -11.49
CA CYS A 386 9.75 -62.64 -10.06
C CYS A 386 10.71 -63.64 -9.41
N HIS A 387 11.78 -63.17 -8.77
CA HIS A 387 12.50 -63.97 -7.79
C HIS A 387 11.87 -63.78 -6.41
N TYR A 388 11.02 -64.73 -6.00
CA TYR A 388 10.73 -64.94 -4.58
C TYR A 388 11.97 -65.60 -3.95
N ARG A 389 12.70 -64.84 -3.13
CA ARG A 389 13.83 -65.34 -2.35
C ARG A 389 13.28 -65.92 -1.04
N ILE A 390 13.18 -67.24 -0.97
CA ILE A 390 12.91 -67.97 0.27
C ILE A 390 14.10 -67.73 1.20
N ARG A 391 13.83 -67.15 2.38
CA ARG A 391 14.79 -66.98 3.48
C ARG A 391 15.16 -68.36 4.01
N SER A 392 16.39 -68.79 3.74
CA SER A 392 17.05 -69.89 4.46
C SER A 392 17.47 -69.41 5.85
N LEU A 393 17.05 -70.13 6.90
CA LEU A 393 17.54 -69.98 8.27
C LEU A 393 19.01 -70.46 8.37
N PRO A 394 19.82 -69.89 9.29
CA PRO A 394 21.24 -70.16 9.38
C PRO A 394 21.54 -71.47 10.13
N THR A 395 22.55 -72.18 9.62
CA THR A 395 23.21 -73.35 10.21
C THR A 395 23.96 -73.02 11.50
N GLY A 396 23.85 -73.88 12.51
CA GLY A 396 24.81 -73.94 13.63
C GLY A 396 24.38 -74.77 14.84
N ARG A 397 24.63 -76.09 14.83
CA ARG A 397 25.30 -76.91 15.88
C ARG A 397 24.92 -78.40 15.80
N VAL A 398 25.94 -79.20 15.48
CA VAL A 398 26.33 -80.50 16.04
C VAL A 398 25.30 -81.25 16.89
N TYR A 399 24.88 -82.44 16.43
CA TYR A 399 25.08 -83.73 17.11
C TYR A 399 24.86 -84.87 16.11
N GLY A 400 25.78 -85.83 16.08
CA GLY A 400 25.82 -86.91 15.10
C GLY A 400 24.83 -88.03 15.35
N ARG A 401 24.55 -88.81 14.29
CA ARG A 401 24.52 -90.28 14.27
C ARG A 401 24.24 -90.80 12.86
N SER A 402 25.23 -91.50 12.33
CA SER A 402 25.18 -92.75 11.55
C SER A 402 24.03 -93.02 10.58
N CYS A 403 24.43 -93.09 9.30
CA CYS A 403 24.22 -94.17 8.33
C CYS A 403 22.91 -94.98 8.30
N GLY A 404 22.32 -95.03 7.10
CA GLY A 404 21.27 -95.98 6.72
C GLY A 404 20.90 -95.82 5.25
N THR A 405 21.74 -96.38 4.39
CA THR A 405 21.53 -96.61 2.95
C THR A 405 20.40 -97.59 2.68
N SER A 406 19.50 -97.28 1.75
CA SER A 406 19.04 -98.26 0.74
C SER A 406 18.11 -97.61 -0.28
N SER A 407 18.67 -97.44 -1.48
CA SER A 407 18.02 -97.26 -2.78
C SER A 407 17.26 -98.52 -3.21
N VAL A 408 16.07 -98.38 -3.80
CA VAL A 408 15.59 -99.28 -4.85
C VAL A 408 14.87 -98.49 -5.94
N THR A 409 15.31 -98.76 -7.16
CA THR A 409 15.01 -98.17 -8.47
C THR A 409 13.72 -98.74 -9.12
N PRO A 410 13.26 -98.18 -10.26
CA PRO A 410 11.87 -98.17 -10.72
C PRO A 410 11.60 -99.11 -11.91
N SER A 411 10.33 -99.42 -12.22
CA SER A 411 9.86 -99.65 -13.61
C SER A 411 8.34 -99.95 -13.74
N ASN A 412 7.68 -99.22 -14.66
CA ASN A 412 6.70 -99.64 -15.69
C ASN A 412 5.40 -100.35 -15.25
N SER A 413 4.17 -100.03 -15.71
CA SER A 413 3.64 -99.31 -16.89
C SER A 413 2.09 -99.15 -16.71
N PRO A 414 1.34 -98.46 -17.61
CA PRO A 414 0.13 -97.69 -17.26
C PRO A 414 -1.21 -98.36 -17.59
N SER A 415 -2.26 -98.01 -16.84
CA SER A 415 -3.66 -98.20 -17.26
C SER A 415 -4.52 -96.96 -16.97
N LYS A 416 -5.16 -96.47 -18.03
CA LYS A 416 -6.07 -95.31 -18.10
C LYS A 416 -7.33 -95.49 -17.24
N ALA A 417 -7.74 -94.46 -16.51
CA ALA A 417 -9.13 -94.01 -16.42
C ALA A 417 -9.19 -92.58 -15.83
N ARG A 418 -9.93 -91.70 -16.52
CA ARG A 418 -10.14 -90.28 -16.20
C ARG A 418 -11.22 -90.11 -15.12
N LEU A 419 -11.05 -89.11 -14.24
CA LEU A 419 -11.94 -87.96 -13.96
C LEU A 419 -11.34 -87.10 -12.81
N PRO A 420 -11.67 -85.80 -12.70
CA PRO A 420 -10.69 -84.75 -12.39
C PRO A 420 -10.81 -84.20 -10.97
N CYS A 421 -9.68 -84.11 -10.26
CA CYS A 421 -9.57 -83.32 -9.03
C CYS A 421 -9.27 -81.85 -9.34
N ALA A 422 -10.21 -80.99 -8.93
CA ALA A 422 -9.97 -79.73 -8.23
C ALA A 422 -8.88 -78.78 -8.79
N CYS A 423 -9.22 -78.01 -9.83
CA CYS A 423 -8.53 -76.74 -10.11
C CYS A 423 -9.49 -75.71 -10.75
N ALA A 424 -10.63 -75.47 -10.10
CA ALA A 424 -11.65 -74.54 -10.55
C ALA A 424 -12.16 -73.62 -9.43
N THR A 425 -11.24 -72.94 -8.72
CA THR A 425 -11.58 -71.83 -7.82
C THR A 425 -10.51 -70.75 -7.78
N MET A 426 -9.78 -70.58 -8.89
CA MET A 426 -8.78 -69.51 -9.06
C MET A 426 -8.93 -68.76 -10.39
N LYS A 427 -10.12 -68.79 -10.99
CA LYS A 427 -10.52 -67.99 -12.17
C LYS A 427 -11.61 -66.95 -11.91
N ALA A 428 -12.12 -66.82 -10.69
CA ALA A 428 -13.15 -65.83 -10.33
C ALA A 428 -12.59 -64.52 -9.72
N ILE A 429 -11.32 -64.49 -9.28
CA ILE A 429 -10.71 -63.28 -8.66
C ILE A 429 -10.01 -62.37 -9.68
N CYS A 430 -9.84 -62.83 -10.93
CA CYS A 430 -9.23 -62.01 -11.99
C CYS A 430 -10.24 -61.14 -12.77
N CYS A 431 -11.56 -61.31 -12.57
CA CYS A 431 -12.59 -60.48 -13.22
C CYS A 431 -13.04 -59.25 -12.42
N ILE A 432 -12.70 -59.13 -11.13
CA ILE A 432 -13.06 -57.94 -10.31
C ILE A 432 -11.97 -56.85 -10.34
N LEU A 433 -10.77 -57.17 -10.83
CA LEU A 433 -9.66 -56.21 -11.01
C LEU A 433 -9.56 -55.61 -12.42
N LYS A 434 -10.59 -55.78 -13.26
CA LYS A 434 -10.76 -55.09 -14.55
C LYS A 434 -11.85 -54.01 -14.53
N TRP A 435 -12.36 -53.63 -13.35
CA TRP A 435 -13.39 -52.59 -13.19
C TRP A 435 -12.90 -51.27 -12.61
N LYS A 436 -11.59 -51.14 -12.35
CA LYS A 436 -10.96 -49.87 -11.92
C LYS A 436 -10.22 -49.11 -13.03
N THR A 437 -10.24 -49.62 -14.26
CA THR A 437 -9.61 -48.97 -15.43
C THR A 437 -10.62 -48.41 -16.44
N LEU A 438 -11.91 -48.45 -16.13
CA LEU A 438 -13.01 -47.92 -16.98
C LEU A 438 -13.66 -46.64 -16.42
N VAL A 439 -13.30 -46.19 -15.22
CA VAL A 439 -13.76 -44.91 -14.64
C VAL A 439 -12.79 -43.75 -14.94
N SER A 440 -11.60 -44.03 -15.49
CA SER A 440 -10.66 -43.01 -15.96
C SER A 440 -10.74 -42.70 -17.46
N ALA A 441 -11.61 -43.39 -18.22
CA ALA A 441 -11.83 -43.15 -19.64
C ALA A 441 -13.12 -42.35 -19.97
N PHE A 442 -13.97 -42.06 -18.98
CA PHE A 442 -15.25 -41.37 -19.18
C PHE A 442 -15.26 -39.89 -18.72
N ARG A 443 -14.09 -39.27 -18.51
CA ARG A 443 -13.95 -37.85 -18.15
C ARG A 443 -13.08 -37.01 -19.11
N ARG A 444 -12.82 -37.52 -20.32
CA ARG A 444 -12.11 -36.80 -21.40
C ARG A 444 -12.77 -37.00 -22.78
N MET A 445 -14.10 -36.91 -22.84
CA MET A 445 -14.81 -36.95 -24.12
C MET A 445 -16.13 -36.14 -24.08
N SER A 446 -15.98 -34.86 -23.78
CA SER A 446 -16.83 -33.72 -24.18
C SER A 446 -15.99 -32.52 -23.71
N TRP A 447 -15.41 -31.71 -24.60
CA TRP A 447 -16.02 -30.54 -25.20
C TRP A 447 -15.23 -30.21 -26.47
N ILE A 448 -15.81 -30.48 -27.63
CA ILE A 448 -15.44 -29.86 -28.91
C ILE A 448 -16.60 -28.92 -29.26
N LYS A 449 -16.27 -27.63 -29.38
CA LYS A 449 -16.93 -26.53 -30.10
C LYS A 449 -18.46 -26.45 -30.12
N PHE A 450 -19.00 -25.38 -29.54
CA PHE A 450 -19.95 -24.50 -30.23
C PHE A 450 -19.73 -23.05 -29.78
N SER A 451 -19.26 -22.20 -30.71
CA SER A 451 -19.53 -20.76 -30.68
C SER A 451 -20.99 -20.54 -31.10
N PRO A 452 -21.64 -19.49 -30.59
CA PRO A 452 -22.16 -18.51 -31.54
C PRO A 452 -21.82 -17.08 -31.12
N CYS A 453 -21.41 -16.28 -32.11
CA CYS A 453 -21.63 -14.84 -32.12
C CYS A 453 -23.07 -14.52 -31.70
N ILE A 454 -23.25 -13.51 -30.86
CA ILE A 454 -24.23 -12.44 -31.05
C ILE A 454 -23.72 -11.21 -30.28
N THR A 455 -23.42 -10.19 -31.06
CA THR A 455 -23.30 -8.77 -30.74
C THR A 455 -24.56 -8.20 -30.08
N ARG A 456 -24.43 -7.55 -28.93
CA ARG A 456 -24.67 -6.10 -28.75
C ARG A 456 -24.32 -5.69 -27.33
#